data_AF-A0A2S4WE41-F1
#
_entry.id   AF-A0A2S4WE41-F1
#
_cell.length_a   1.000
_cell.length_b   1.000
_cell.length_c   1.000
_cell.angle_alpha   90.00
_cell.angle_beta   90.00
_cell.angle_gamma   90.00
#
_symmetry.space_group_name_H-M   'P 1'
#
loop_
_entity.id
_entity.type
_entity.pdbx_description
1 polymer ?
#
loop_
_entity_poly.entity_id
_entity_poly.type
_entity_poly.pdbx_seq_one_letter_code
_entity_poly.pdbx_strand_id
1 'polypeptide(L)'
;MGFSFGDFDSICSSAALIICPLMGASSPTSSTRLGIQPNCYARNVELHGVILFQPAVLFIHIIALIMILLMILHIKSKYTAVGRKEIVHFFYFYAIVTLASFFLDSGIIPSSSKVYPFFAAFQTGMLSATFWCLLVNGFVGFQFAEDGTPLSLWSLRGSCLAVFGLTYFIAIATFNSLASFSPSQPLALWIIMYIFNGACVAIYVILQLLLVVRTLDDRWPIGDILFGLGFFVVGLVLIYGFSLTICSAITHYVDGLFFSQLCFLLSVMMVYKYWDSITKEDLEFSVGSKQAVWDISSKEALLSGPGGIGGQGTPEDSDYYPNSGSGQMSPTNSQSMVNPSAGFHGGYPPQGVGTKFSGY
;
A
#
# COMPACT_ATOMS: atom_id res chain seq x y z
N MET A 1 -10.85 -28.60 17.75
CA MET A 1 -9.75 -27.68 18.05
C MET A 1 -10.36 -26.50 18.79
N GLY A 2 -10.20 -26.44 20.11
CA GLY A 2 -10.77 -25.34 20.92
C GLY A 2 -9.76 -24.19 20.96
N PHE A 3 -10.20 -22.99 20.60
CA PHE A 3 -9.38 -21.80 20.73
C PHE A 3 -9.33 -21.42 22.22
N SER A 4 -8.15 -21.49 22.85
CA SER A 4 -7.99 -21.08 24.25
C SER A 4 -7.66 -19.58 24.30
N PHE A 5 -8.38 -18.83 25.13
CA PHE A 5 -8.18 -17.39 25.23
C PHE A 5 -6.84 -17.09 25.90
N GLY A 6 -6.01 -16.26 25.25
CA GLY A 6 -4.73 -15.82 25.81
C GLY A 6 -3.58 -16.83 25.67
N ASP A 7 -3.78 -17.89 24.89
CA ASP A 7 -2.80 -18.94 24.65
C ASP A 7 -2.48 -19.07 23.15
N PHE A 8 -1.24 -19.42 22.83
CA PHE A 8 -0.77 -19.64 21.47
C PHE A 8 -0.60 -21.11 21.12
N ASP A 9 -0.74 -22.05 22.06
CA ASP A 9 -0.50 -23.48 21.82
C ASP A 9 -1.32 -24.03 20.64
N SER A 10 -2.63 -23.75 20.59
CA SER A 10 -3.50 -24.20 19.48
C SER A 10 -3.17 -23.52 18.14
N ILE A 11 -2.73 -22.27 18.19
CA ILE A 11 -2.44 -21.45 17.02
C ILE A 11 -1.11 -21.89 16.40
N CYS A 12 -0.07 -21.99 17.24
CA CYS A 12 1.28 -22.36 16.85
C CYS A 12 1.44 -23.83 16.49
N SER A 13 0.62 -24.72 17.06
CA SER A 13 0.56 -26.11 16.61
C SER A 13 -0.08 -26.26 15.22
N SER A 14 -0.89 -25.28 14.79
CA SER A 14 -1.60 -25.31 13.51
C SER A 14 -0.92 -24.52 12.39
N ALA A 15 -0.18 -23.47 12.74
CA ALA A 15 0.44 -22.53 11.81
C ALA A 15 1.86 -22.14 12.25
N ALA A 16 2.79 -22.08 11.29
CA ALA A 16 4.21 -21.78 11.53
C ALA A 16 4.49 -20.27 11.66
N LEU A 17 3.83 -19.57 12.59
CA LEU A 17 4.03 -18.12 12.76
C LEU A 17 5.43 -17.80 13.31
N ILE A 18 5.95 -16.62 12.95
CA ILE A 18 7.26 -16.08 13.37
C ILE A 18 7.45 -16.07 14.90
N ILE A 19 6.39 -15.85 15.66
CA ILE A 19 6.48 -15.83 17.13
C ILE A 19 6.57 -17.23 17.73
N CYS A 20 6.04 -18.26 17.08
CA CYS A 20 5.84 -19.59 17.67
C CYS A 20 7.12 -20.27 18.22
N PRO A 21 8.29 -20.15 17.57
CA PRO A 21 9.54 -20.68 18.13
C PRO A 21 9.98 -20.04 19.45
N LEU A 22 9.37 -18.93 19.86
CA LEU A 22 9.68 -18.18 21.07
C LEU A 22 8.62 -18.35 22.17
N MET A 23 7.54 -19.08 21.89
CA MET A 23 6.39 -19.25 22.77
C MET A 23 6.28 -20.68 23.28
N GLY A 24 5.56 -20.86 24.38
CA GLY A 24 5.27 -22.17 24.97
C GLY A 24 5.91 -22.40 26.33
N ALA A 25 5.43 -23.44 27.03
CA ALA A 25 5.98 -23.85 28.30
C ALA A 25 7.33 -24.59 28.13
N SER A 26 8.27 -24.35 29.06
CA SER A 26 9.50 -25.15 29.13
C SER A 26 9.16 -26.62 29.34
N SER A 27 9.62 -27.51 28.45
CA SER A 27 9.42 -28.94 28.63
C SER A 27 10.12 -29.42 29.91
N PRO A 28 9.44 -30.16 30.81
CA PRO A 28 10.02 -30.62 32.08
C PRO A 28 11.21 -31.58 31.93
N THR A 29 11.45 -32.11 30.72
CA THR A 29 12.50 -33.09 30.41
C THR A 29 13.71 -32.51 29.68
N SER A 30 13.69 -31.24 29.27
CA SER A 30 14.82 -30.58 28.61
C SER A 30 15.05 -29.20 29.19
N SER A 31 16.25 -28.95 29.73
CA SER A 31 16.72 -27.63 30.20
C SER A 31 16.88 -26.59 29.08
N THR A 32 16.51 -26.94 27.84
CA THR A 32 16.47 -26.06 26.67
C THR A 32 15.01 -25.68 26.37
N ARG A 33 14.74 -24.37 26.33
CA ARG A 33 13.45 -23.83 25.86
C ARG A 33 13.31 -24.10 24.36
N LEU A 34 12.56 -25.15 24.01
CA LEU A 34 12.13 -25.43 22.65
C LEU A 34 10.72 -24.83 22.48
N GLY A 35 10.57 -23.88 21.57
CA GLY A 35 9.27 -23.25 21.29
C GLY A 35 8.28 -24.22 20.62
N ILE A 36 7.04 -23.77 20.46
CA ILE A 36 5.96 -24.61 19.89
C ILE A 36 6.22 -24.83 18.39
N GLN A 37 6.34 -26.11 18.01
CA GLN A 37 6.48 -26.53 16.62
C GLN A 37 5.11 -26.83 15.99
N PRO A 38 4.85 -26.38 14.74
CA PRO A 38 3.63 -26.74 14.02
C PRO A 38 3.64 -28.24 13.66
N ASN A 39 2.46 -28.87 13.72
CA ASN A 39 2.28 -30.28 13.36
C ASN A 39 2.53 -30.55 11.88
N CYS A 40 2.32 -29.54 11.03
CA CYS A 40 2.53 -29.60 9.59
C CYS A 40 3.09 -28.27 9.11
N TYR A 41 4.21 -28.30 8.37
CA TYR A 41 4.82 -27.14 7.74
C TYR A 41 5.37 -27.52 6.35
N ALA A 42 5.58 -26.51 5.50
CA ALA A 42 6.12 -26.71 4.16
C ALA A 42 7.56 -27.25 4.20
N ARG A 43 7.91 -28.15 3.28
CA ARG A 43 9.26 -28.72 3.20
C ARG A 43 10.31 -27.64 2.94
N ASN A 44 11.43 -27.78 3.62
CA ASN A 44 12.59 -26.93 3.40
C ASN A 44 13.31 -27.35 2.11
N VAL A 45 13.95 -26.38 1.46
CA VAL A 45 14.75 -26.62 0.25
C VAL A 45 16.18 -26.21 0.53
N GLU A 46 17.13 -27.08 0.20
CA GLU A 46 18.55 -26.77 0.30
C GLU A 46 19.03 -26.17 -1.03
N LEU A 47 19.56 -24.95 -0.97
CA LEU A 47 20.21 -24.27 -2.09
C LEU A 47 21.66 -23.96 -1.72
N HIS A 48 22.61 -24.57 -2.43
CA HIS A 48 24.06 -24.31 -2.26
C HIS A 48 24.55 -24.37 -0.80
N GLY A 49 24.05 -25.33 -0.01
CA GLY A 49 24.41 -25.52 1.39
C GLY A 49 23.69 -24.61 2.39
N VAL A 50 22.72 -23.79 1.94
CA VAL A 50 21.80 -23.04 2.81
C VAL A 50 20.42 -23.67 2.77
N ILE A 51 19.86 -23.98 3.94
CA ILE A 51 18.50 -24.52 4.06
C ILE A 51 17.54 -23.34 4.10
N LEU A 52 16.73 -23.18 3.06
CA LEU A 52 15.64 -22.22 3.02
C LEU A 52 14.36 -22.85 3.57
N PHE A 53 13.76 -22.14 4.51
CA PHE A 53 12.46 -22.49 5.07
C PHE A 53 11.36 -21.83 4.24
N GLN A 54 10.25 -22.56 4.06
CA GLN A 54 9.00 -22.09 3.44
C GLN A 54 9.17 -21.30 2.12
N PRO A 55 9.82 -21.88 1.08
CA PRO A 55 10.13 -21.16 -0.16
C PRO A 55 8.90 -20.61 -0.90
N ALA A 56 7.74 -21.28 -0.78
CA ALA A 56 6.49 -20.79 -1.37
C ALA A 56 6.05 -19.44 -0.79
N VAL A 57 6.16 -19.26 0.54
CA VAL A 57 5.81 -18.01 1.22
C VAL A 57 6.78 -16.89 0.83
N LEU A 58 8.08 -17.22 0.69
CA LEU A 58 9.09 -16.25 0.22
C LEU A 58 8.77 -15.68 -1.16
N PHE A 59 8.26 -16.50 -2.07
CA PHE A 59 7.86 -16.04 -3.39
C PHE A 59 6.72 -15.00 -3.31
N ILE A 60 5.76 -15.21 -2.42
CA ILE A 60 4.67 -14.24 -2.18
C ILE A 60 5.21 -12.95 -1.56
N HIS A 61 6.15 -13.01 -0.63
CA HIS A 61 6.79 -11.81 -0.08
C HIS A 61 7.53 -10.99 -1.16
N ILE A 62 8.19 -11.63 -2.13
CA ILE A 62 8.83 -10.94 -3.25
C ILE A 62 7.78 -10.25 -4.13
N ILE A 63 6.69 -10.95 -4.48
CA ILE A 63 5.59 -10.37 -5.25
C ILE A 63 4.97 -9.20 -4.47
N ALA A 64 4.76 -9.34 -3.17
CA ALA A 64 4.24 -8.29 -2.30
C ALA A 64 5.11 -7.04 -2.38
N LEU A 65 6.43 -7.16 -2.24
CA LEU A 65 7.36 -6.03 -2.32
C LEU A 65 7.31 -5.32 -3.69
N ILE A 66 7.24 -6.07 -4.79
CA ILE A 66 7.10 -5.50 -6.14
C ILE A 66 5.77 -4.75 -6.27
N MET A 67 4.67 -5.36 -5.83
CA MET A 67 3.35 -4.73 -5.89
C MET A 67 3.27 -3.46 -5.03
N ILE A 68 3.85 -3.49 -3.83
CA ILE A 68 3.93 -2.31 -2.95
C ILE A 68 4.72 -1.19 -3.61
N LEU A 69 5.85 -1.50 -4.26
CA LEU A 69 6.64 -0.52 -5.00
C LEU A 69 5.81 0.16 -6.09
N LEU A 70 5.11 -0.63 -6.92
CA LEU A 70 4.26 -0.09 -8.00
C LEU A 70 3.13 0.80 -7.44
N MET A 71 2.46 0.37 -6.37
CA MET A 71 1.43 1.18 -5.71
C MET A 71 1.99 2.50 -5.18
N ILE A 72 3.16 2.49 -4.53
CA ILE A 72 3.80 3.73 -4.04
C ILE A 72 4.13 4.68 -5.20
N LEU A 73 4.61 4.16 -6.33
CA LEU A 73 4.91 4.98 -7.51
C LEU A 73 3.63 5.65 -8.06
N HIS A 74 2.51 4.93 -8.13
CA HIS A 74 1.22 5.47 -8.57
C HIS A 74 0.64 6.49 -7.59
N ILE A 75 0.78 6.28 -6.28
CA ILE A 75 0.32 7.27 -5.30
C ILE A 75 1.11 8.57 -5.43
N LYS A 76 2.43 8.46 -5.64
CA LYS A 76 3.32 9.62 -5.78
C LYS A 76 3.14 10.38 -7.09
N SER A 77 2.57 9.78 -8.13
CA SER A 77 2.29 10.48 -9.39
C SER A 77 1.07 11.40 -9.31
N LYS A 78 0.17 11.23 -8.32
CA LYS A 78 -0.94 12.17 -8.07
C LYS A 78 -0.46 13.41 -7.30
N TYR A 79 -0.81 14.61 -7.75
CA TYR A 79 -0.30 15.87 -7.17
C TYR A 79 -1.19 16.48 -6.09
N THR A 80 -2.51 16.32 -6.20
CA THR A 80 -3.52 17.01 -5.37
C THR A 80 -4.38 16.07 -4.51
N ALA A 81 -4.08 14.77 -4.51
CA ALA A 81 -4.85 13.76 -3.78
C ALA A 81 -4.82 13.91 -2.25
N VAL A 82 -6.01 13.85 -1.67
CA VAL A 82 -6.25 13.83 -0.22
C VAL A 82 -5.68 12.53 0.39
N GLY A 83 -5.01 12.67 1.52
CA GLY A 83 -4.37 11.59 2.29
C GLY A 83 -3.12 11.03 1.64
N ARG A 84 -2.58 11.64 0.57
CA ARG A 84 -1.50 11.06 -0.23
C ARG A 84 -0.25 10.77 0.60
N LYS A 85 0.18 11.67 1.49
CA LYS A 85 1.43 11.48 2.24
C LYS A 85 1.23 10.49 3.40
N GLU A 86 0.03 10.44 3.93
CA GLU A 86 -0.44 9.63 5.05
C GLU A 86 -0.58 8.17 4.60
N ILE A 87 -1.23 7.90 3.47
CA ILE A 87 -1.43 6.54 2.97
C ILE A 87 -0.11 5.92 2.50
N VAL A 88 0.82 6.71 1.98
CA VAL A 88 2.17 6.23 1.63
C VAL A 88 2.92 5.69 2.86
N HIS A 89 2.69 6.25 4.06
CA HIS A 89 3.28 5.69 5.28
C HIS A 89 2.75 4.30 5.60
N PHE A 90 1.46 4.03 5.36
CA PHE A 90 0.90 2.69 5.51
C PHE A 90 1.62 1.68 4.60
N PHE A 91 1.81 2.02 3.32
CA PHE A 91 2.54 1.14 2.39
C PHE A 91 4.02 0.97 2.75
N TYR A 92 4.69 2.00 3.28
CA TYR A 92 6.06 1.85 3.80
C TYR A 92 6.14 0.91 5.00
N PHE A 93 5.19 0.99 5.94
CA PHE A 93 5.16 0.05 7.06
C PHE A 93 4.89 -1.37 6.61
N TYR A 94 3.93 -1.57 5.70
CA TYR A 94 3.66 -2.89 5.14
C TYR A 94 4.87 -3.45 4.38
N ALA A 95 5.64 -2.62 3.65
CA ALA A 95 6.89 -3.02 3.03
C ALA A 95 7.95 -3.47 4.06
N ILE A 96 8.11 -2.73 5.16
CA ILE A 96 9.06 -3.08 6.24
C ILE A 96 8.63 -4.37 6.93
N VAL A 97 7.34 -4.57 7.20
CA VAL A 97 6.80 -5.81 7.79
C VAL A 97 7.05 -6.99 6.85
N THR A 98 6.78 -6.83 5.55
CA THR A 98 7.01 -7.86 4.54
C THR A 98 8.49 -8.23 4.44
N LEU A 99 9.38 -7.23 4.45
CA LEU A 99 10.82 -7.44 4.43
C LEU A 99 11.32 -8.15 5.71
N ALA A 100 10.85 -7.73 6.88
CA ALA A 100 11.19 -8.40 8.14
C ALA A 100 10.68 -9.85 8.18
N SER A 101 9.46 -10.09 7.67
CA SER A 101 8.88 -11.43 7.57
C SER A 101 9.66 -12.30 6.58
N PHE A 102 10.13 -11.75 5.46
CA PHE A 102 11.00 -12.47 4.52
C PHE A 102 12.28 -13.01 5.18
N PHE A 103 12.97 -12.21 6.00
CA PHE A 103 14.18 -12.66 6.70
C PHE A 103 13.92 -13.72 7.78
N LEU A 104 12.75 -13.66 8.43
CA LEU A 104 12.38 -14.57 9.52
C LEU A 104 11.79 -15.88 9.00
N ASP A 105 10.92 -15.82 7.99
CA ASP A 105 10.28 -17.00 7.38
C ASP A 105 11.27 -17.81 6.53
N SER A 106 12.27 -17.16 5.92
CA SER A 106 13.31 -17.85 5.12
C SER A 106 14.28 -18.67 5.97
N GLY A 107 14.35 -18.40 7.28
CA GLY A 107 15.36 -18.95 8.17
C GLY A 107 16.78 -18.40 7.93
N ILE A 108 16.93 -17.30 7.17
CA ILE A 108 18.20 -16.56 7.08
C ILE A 108 18.64 -16.13 8.49
N ILE A 109 17.69 -15.69 9.32
CA ILE A 109 17.87 -15.54 10.75
C ILE A 109 17.30 -16.81 11.41
N PRO A 110 18.14 -17.77 11.83
CA PRO A 110 17.64 -19.01 12.41
C PRO A 110 17.04 -18.75 13.79
N SER A 111 15.97 -19.48 14.13
CA SER A 111 15.28 -19.37 15.43
C SER A 111 16.16 -19.72 16.63
N SER A 112 17.25 -20.47 16.41
CA SER A 112 18.26 -20.77 17.44
C SER A 112 19.19 -19.59 17.76
N SER A 113 19.21 -18.55 16.92
CA SER A 113 20.06 -17.38 17.14
C SER A 113 19.53 -16.52 18.28
N LYS A 114 20.45 -15.99 19.10
CA LYS A 114 20.13 -15.00 20.15
C LYS A 114 19.53 -13.71 19.60
N VAL A 115 19.70 -13.45 18.30
CA VAL A 115 19.21 -12.26 17.62
C VAL A 115 17.76 -12.41 17.16
N TYR A 116 17.27 -13.65 16.99
CA TYR A 116 15.92 -13.93 16.49
C TYR A 116 14.79 -13.27 17.31
N PRO A 117 14.79 -13.29 18.66
CA PRO A 117 13.74 -12.66 19.45
C PRO A 117 13.59 -11.15 19.20
N PHE A 118 14.70 -10.45 18.93
CA PHE A 118 14.67 -9.01 18.65
C PHE A 118 14.03 -8.71 17.29
N PHE A 119 14.35 -9.50 16.26
CA PHE A 119 13.75 -9.34 14.95
C PHE A 119 12.28 -9.79 14.92
N ALA A 120 11.94 -10.86 15.63
CA ALA A 120 10.55 -11.30 15.79
C ALA A 120 9.70 -10.24 16.52
N ALA A 121 10.24 -9.63 17.59
CA ALA A 121 9.58 -8.52 18.27
C ALA A 121 9.45 -7.28 17.38
N PHE A 122 10.49 -6.96 16.61
CA PHE A 122 10.46 -5.86 15.64
C PHE A 122 9.36 -6.06 14.61
N GLN A 123 9.28 -7.25 14.01
CA GLN A 123 8.24 -7.60 13.04
C GLN A 123 6.84 -7.49 13.65
N THR A 124 6.65 -8.00 14.86
CA THR A 124 5.36 -7.97 15.57
C THR A 124 4.93 -6.53 15.92
N GLY A 125 5.90 -5.70 16.34
CA GLY A 125 5.67 -4.29 16.60
C GLY A 125 5.32 -3.50 15.34
N MET A 126 6.06 -3.72 14.25
CA MET A 126 5.79 -3.09 12.96
C MET A 126 4.45 -3.51 12.38
N LEU A 127 4.06 -4.77 12.57
CA LEU A 127 2.74 -5.28 12.17
C LEU A 127 1.62 -4.52 12.88
N SER A 128 1.72 -4.38 14.21
CA SER A 128 0.69 -3.67 14.99
C SER A 128 0.67 -2.16 14.68
N ALA A 129 1.83 -1.56 14.43
CA ALA A 129 1.92 -0.19 13.94
C ALA A 129 1.29 -0.02 12.54
N THR A 130 1.33 -1.05 11.67
CA THR A 130 0.70 -1.03 10.35
C THR A 130 -0.84 -1.00 10.48
N PHE A 131 -1.41 -1.81 11.37
CA PHE A 131 -2.84 -1.80 11.66
C PHE A 131 -3.30 -0.48 12.28
N TRP A 132 -2.51 0.08 13.21
CA TRP A 132 -2.78 1.41 13.76
C TRP A 132 -2.70 2.50 12.69
N CYS A 133 -1.68 2.47 11.83
CA CYS A 133 -1.52 3.39 10.72
C CYS A 133 -2.73 3.33 9.76
N LEU A 134 -3.25 2.13 9.46
CA LEU A 134 -4.47 1.95 8.67
C LEU A 134 -5.68 2.65 9.33
N LEU A 135 -5.87 2.44 10.64
CA LEU A 135 -6.95 3.09 11.40
C LEU A 135 -6.83 4.63 11.37
N VAL A 136 -5.63 5.17 11.61
CA VAL A 136 -5.41 6.63 11.57
C VAL A 136 -5.68 7.20 10.17
N ASN A 137 -5.23 6.51 9.12
CA ASN A 137 -5.56 6.87 7.74
C ASN A 137 -7.07 6.89 7.49
N GLY A 138 -7.82 6.02 8.17
CA GLY A 138 -9.28 6.00 8.07
C GLY A 138 -9.97 7.27 8.58
N PHE A 139 -9.33 8.01 9.48
CA PHE A 139 -9.84 9.30 9.97
C PHE A 139 -9.55 10.47 9.02
N VAL A 140 -8.56 10.34 8.13
CA VAL A 140 -8.15 11.42 7.21
C VAL A 140 -9.29 11.80 6.27
N GLY A 141 -10.11 10.83 5.84
CA GLY A 141 -11.25 11.09 4.97
C GLY A 141 -12.37 11.94 5.61
N PHE A 142 -12.38 12.08 6.95
CA PHE A 142 -13.32 12.96 7.65
C PHE A 142 -12.79 14.38 7.85
N GLN A 143 -11.56 14.67 7.39
CA GLN A 143 -10.93 15.99 7.47
C GLN A 143 -10.89 16.58 8.89
N PHE A 144 -10.81 15.74 9.94
CA PHE A 144 -10.67 16.20 11.33
C PHE A 144 -9.38 16.99 11.56
N ALA A 145 -8.34 16.69 10.79
CA ALA A 145 -7.09 17.44 10.71
C ALA A 145 -6.82 17.78 9.25
N GLU A 146 -6.28 18.97 9.00
CA GLU A 146 -5.89 19.39 7.66
C GLU A 146 -4.81 18.44 7.12
N ASP A 147 -5.18 17.74 6.04
CA ASP A 147 -4.37 16.72 5.40
C ASP A 147 -3.06 17.28 4.84
N GLY A 148 -1.97 16.51 4.90
CA GLY A 148 -0.67 16.92 4.37
C GLY A 148 0.06 17.99 5.19
N THR A 149 -0.54 18.50 6.28
CA THR A 149 0.13 19.39 7.23
C THR A 149 1.26 18.67 7.96
N PRO A 150 2.34 19.37 8.36
CA PRO A 150 3.41 18.76 9.14
C PRO A 150 2.89 18.20 10.47
N LEU A 151 1.84 18.81 11.05
CA LEU A 151 1.21 18.34 12.28
C LEU A 151 0.49 16.99 12.08
N SER A 152 -0.29 16.85 10.99
CA SER A 152 -0.90 15.56 10.61
C SER A 152 0.16 14.45 10.51
N LEU A 153 1.22 14.70 9.73
CA LEU A 153 2.26 13.69 9.48
C LEU A 153 3.06 13.32 10.74
N TRP A 154 3.43 14.30 11.57
CA TRP A 154 4.15 14.03 12.81
C TRP A 154 3.26 13.33 13.84
N SER A 155 1.96 13.65 13.89
CA SER A 155 1.01 12.94 14.76
C SER A 155 0.81 11.48 14.33
N LEU A 156 0.73 11.22 13.02
CA LEU A 156 0.66 9.87 12.46
C LEU A 156 1.94 9.09 12.79
N ARG A 157 3.11 9.66 12.51
CA ARG A 157 4.40 9.02 12.80
C ARG A 157 4.61 8.77 14.29
N GLY A 158 4.31 9.75 15.13
CA GLY A 158 4.47 9.67 16.58
C GLY A 158 3.54 8.63 17.21
N SER A 159 2.27 8.60 16.82
CA SER A 159 1.32 7.60 17.32
C SER A 159 1.68 6.18 16.85
N CYS A 160 2.11 6.01 15.60
CA CYS A 160 2.60 4.73 15.11
C CYS A 160 3.88 4.28 15.83
N LEU A 161 4.81 5.20 16.09
CA LEU A 161 6.03 4.91 16.83
C LEU A 161 5.73 4.49 18.28
N ALA A 162 4.72 5.11 18.92
CA ALA A 162 4.27 4.73 20.25
C ALA A 162 3.68 3.30 20.27
N VAL A 163 2.81 2.96 19.30
CA VAL A 163 2.24 1.60 19.18
C VAL A 163 3.31 0.57 18.86
N PHE A 164 4.24 0.90 17.95
CA PHE A 164 5.41 0.08 17.64
C PHE A 164 6.23 -0.18 18.91
N GLY A 165 6.62 0.87 19.63
CA GLY A 165 7.47 0.77 20.83
C GLY A 165 6.81 -0.02 21.96
N LEU A 166 5.51 0.21 22.20
CA LEU A 166 4.74 -0.53 23.19
C LEU A 166 4.68 -2.03 22.86
N THR A 167 4.33 -2.36 21.61
CA THR A 167 4.20 -3.75 21.18
C THR A 167 5.56 -4.45 21.16
N TYR A 168 6.60 -3.77 20.68
CA TYR A 168 7.98 -4.26 20.68
C TYR A 168 8.46 -4.57 22.10
N PHE A 169 8.21 -3.67 23.05
CA PHE A 169 8.55 -3.87 24.45
C PHE A 169 7.82 -5.08 25.05
N ILE A 170 6.51 -5.19 24.83
CA ILE A 170 5.72 -6.32 25.33
C ILE A 170 6.17 -7.65 24.71
N ALA A 171 6.47 -7.68 23.41
CA ALA A 171 6.99 -8.86 22.73
C ALA A 171 8.34 -9.30 23.33
N ILE A 172 9.31 -8.40 23.46
CA ILE A 172 10.62 -8.72 24.07
C ILE A 172 10.48 -9.15 25.53
N ALA A 173 9.66 -8.44 26.31
CA ALA A 173 9.42 -8.78 27.70
C ALA A 173 8.82 -10.19 27.83
N THR A 174 7.91 -10.54 26.92
CA THR A 174 7.34 -11.89 26.84
C THR A 174 8.39 -12.92 26.49
N PHE A 175 9.16 -12.74 25.39
CA PHE A 175 10.13 -13.74 24.93
C PHE A 175 11.27 -13.98 25.94
N ASN A 176 11.73 -12.94 26.62
CA ASN A 176 12.83 -13.03 27.59
C ASN A 176 12.37 -13.34 29.02
N SER A 177 11.07 -13.53 29.26
CA SER A 177 10.49 -13.75 30.58
C SER A 177 10.83 -12.62 31.58
N LEU A 178 10.70 -11.36 31.14
CA LEU A 178 11.01 -10.20 31.98
C LEU A 178 9.82 -9.85 32.87
N ALA A 179 10.08 -9.70 34.17
CA ALA A 179 9.11 -9.37 35.21
C ALA A 179 7.93 -10.36 35.27
N SER A 180 6.71 -9.91 34.93
CA SER A 180 5.48 -10.71 34.97
C SER A 180 5.11 -11.31 33.61
N PHE A 181 5.83 -10.97 32.54
CA PHE A 181 5.58 -11.53 31.21
C PHE A 181 6.32 -12.86 31.09
N SER A 182 5.61 -13.90 30.67
CA SER A 182 6.18 -15.23 30.45
C SER A 182 5.75 -15.77 29.08
N PRO A 183 6.64 -16.46 28.34
CA PRO A 183 6.27 -17.19 27.12
C PRO A 183 5.20 -18.26 27.33
N SER A 184 5.05 -18.74 28.58
CA SER A 184 4.04 -19.74 28.96
C SER A 184 2.64 -19.16 29.21
N GLN A 185 2.55 -17.85 29.48
CA GLN A 185 1.27 -17.15 29.67
C GLN A 185 1.30 -15.79 28.95
N PRO A 186 1.34 -15.80 27.62
CA PRO A 186 1.55 -14.60 26.81
C PRO A 186 0.28 -13.79 26.53
N LEU A 187 -0.55 -13.63 27.55
CA LEU A 187 -1.87 -12.99 27.45
C LEU A 187 -1.78 -11.58 26.83
N ALA A 188 -0.82 -10.77 27.26
CA ALA A 188 -0.66 -9.39 26.76
C ALA A 188 -0.32 -9.34 25.26
N LEU A 189 0.58 -10.22 24.80
CA LEU A 189 0.95 -10.30 23.39
C LEU A 189 -0.24 -10.78 22.55
N TRP A 190 -0.99 -11.75 23.06
CA TRP A 190 -2.22 -12.26 22.43
C TRP A 190 -3.27 -11.16 22.27
N ILE A 191 -3.51 -10.37 23.32
CA ILE A 191 -4.46 -9.24 23.28
C ILE A 191 -4.07 -8.23 22.20
N ILE A 192 -2.78 -7.86 22.11
CA ILE A 192 -2.35 -6.88 21.11
C ILE A 192 -2.48 -7.44 19.70
N MET A 193 -2.01 -8.65 19.46
CA MET A 193 -1.99 -9.23 18.12
C MET A 193 -3.38 -9.52 17.56
N TYR A 194 -4.34 -9.92 18.40
CA TYR A 194 -5.67 -10.32 17.95
C TYR A 194 -6.74 -9.27 18.24
N ILE A 195 -6.87 -8.84 19.50
CA ILE A 195 -7.94 -7.91 19.89
C ILE A 195 -7.63 -6.51 19.37
N PHE A 196 -6.46 -5.96 19.68
CA PHE A 196 -6.13 -4.58 19.31
C PHE A 196 -6.02 -4.41 17.79
N ASN A 197 -5.28 -5.27 17.10
CA ASN A 197 -5.17 -5.22 15.64
C ASN A 197 -6.52 -5.49 14.95
N GLY A 198 -7.29 -6.47 15.45
CA GLY A 198 -8.64 -6.75 14.96
C GLY A 198 -9.59 -5.56 15.14
N ALA A 199 -9.55 -4.90 16.29
CA ALA A 199 -10.32 -3.69 16.56
C ALA A 199 -9.92 -2.54 15.63
N CYS A 200 -8.62 -2.38 15.33
CA CYS A 200 -8.15 -1.36 14.39
C CYS A 200 -8.77 -1.54 13.00
N VAL A 201 -8.79 -2.77 12.48
CA VAL A 201 -9.41 -3.09 11.19
C VAL A 201 -10.94 -2.89 11.24
N ALA A 202 -11.59 -3.37 12.30
CA ALA A 202 -13.05 -3.25 12.43
C ALA A 202 -13.50 -1.78 12.46
N ILE A 203 -12.82 -0.95 13.26
CA ILE A 203 -13.10 0.49 13.33
C ILE A 203 -12.81 1.14 11.96
N TYR A 204 -11.69 0.83 11.32
CA TYR A 204 -11.36 1.34 9.99
C TYR A 204 -12.48 1.04 8.97
N VAL A 205 -12.95 -0.20 8.89
CA VAL A 205 -14.01 -0.61 7.96
C VAL A 205 -15.31 0.13 8.24
N ILE A 206 -15.72 0.24 9.51
CA ILE A 206 -16.95 0.96 9.90
C ILE A 206 -16.84 2.44 9.48
N LEU A 207 -15.70 3.07 9.74
CA LEU A 207 -15.44 4.45 9.37
C LEU A 207 -15.48 4.66 7.85
N GLN A 208 -14.83 3.79 7.07
CA GLN A 208 -14.85 3.91 5.60
C GLN A 208 -16.25 3.69 5.02
N LEU A 209 -17.01 2.71 5.54
CA LEU A 209 -18.39 2.50 5.11
C LEU A 209 -19.27 3.71 5.43
N LEU A 210 -19.10 4.33 6.61
CA LEU A 210 -19.85 5.54 6.98
C LEU A 210 -19.52 6.69 6.03
N LEU A 211 -18.24 6.91 5.74
CA LEU A 211 -17.79 7.96 4.83
C LEU A 211 -18.41 7.76 3.43
N VAL A 212 -18.33 6.55 2.87
CA VAL A 212 -18.89 6.29 1.54
C VAL A 212 -20.41 6.43 1.51
N VAL A 213 -21.12 5.94 2.52
CA VAL A 213 -22.59 6.00 2.53
C VAL A 213 -23.13 7.41 2.79
N ARG A 214 -22.42 8.23 3.56
CA ARG A 214 -22.89 9.57 3.98
C ARG A 214 -22.36 10.72 3.14
N THR A 215 -21.16 10.60 2.59
CA THR A 215 -20.44 11.72 1.98
C THR A 215 -20.26 11.57 0.48
N LEU A 216 -20.08 10.35 -0.04
CA LEU A 216 -19.81 10.10 -1.47
C LEU A 216 -21.10 9.77 -2.24
N ASP A 217 -21.23 10.35 -3.44
CA ASP A 217 -22.32 10.01 -4.38
C ASP A 217 -22.05 8.69 -5.12
N ASP A 218 -20.77 8.39 -5.44
CA ASP A 218 -20.35 7.13 -6.05
C ASP A 218 -20.22 6.03 -4.98
N ARG A 219 -20.99 4.95 -5.14
CA ARG A 219 -20.99 3.80 -4.23
C ARG A 219 -20.11 2.65 -4.69
N TRP A 220 -19.44 2.77 -5.84
CA TRP A 220 -18.48 1.77 -6.31
C TRP A 220 -17.37 1.44 -5.28
N PRO A 221 -16.83 2.40 -4.50
CA PRO A 221 -15.83 2.12 -3.46
C PRO A 221 -16.29 1.17 -2.34
N ILE A 222 -17.61 0.97 -2.16
CA ILE A 222 -18.13 -0.03 -1.20
C ILE A 222 -17.65 -1.43 -1.59
N GLY A 223 -17.59 -1.72 -2.90
CA GLY A 223 -17.08 -2.99 -3.42
C GLY A 223 -15.65 -3.24 -2.98
N ASP A 224 -14.77 -2.23 -3.11
CA ASP A 224 -13.36 -2.35 -2.72
C ASP A 224 -13.20 -2.64 -1.22
N ILE A 225 -13.99 -1.97 -0.36
CA ILE A 225 -13.99 -2.22 1.08
C ILE A 225 -14.44 -3.66 1.39
N LEU A 226 -15.53 -4.12 0.78
CA LEU A 226 -16.07 -5.46 1.02
C LEU A 226 -15.15 -6.57 0.50
N PHE A 227 -14.55 -6.39 -0.68
CA PHE A 227 -13.57 -7.35 -1.20
C PHE A 227 -12.30 -7.35 -0.36
N GLY A 228 -11.82 -6.19 0.09
CA GLY A 228 -10.68 -6.09 1.00
C GLY A 228 -10.92 -6.85 2.31
N LEU A 229 -12.05 -6.56 2.98
CA LEU A 229 -12.44 -7.28 4.19
C LEU A 229 -12.62 -8.79 3.94
N GLY A 230 -13.24 -9.15 2.82
CA GLY A 230 -13.45 -10.54 2.42
C GLY A 230 -12.12 -11.29 2.30
N PHE A 231 -11.14 -10.75 1.57
CA PHE A 231 -9.82 -11.35 1.47
C PHE A 231 -9.10 -11.42 2.82
N PHE A 232 -9.20 -10.38 3.66
CA PHE A 232 -8.61 -10.40 4.99
C PHE A 232 -9.18 -11.52 5.86
N VAL A 233 -10.51 -11.67 5.93
CA VAL A 233 -11.19 -12.71 6.70
C VAL A 233 -10.87 -14.10 6.15
N VAL A 234 -10.90 -14.28 4.83
CA VAL A 234 -10.50 -15.55 4.20
C VAL A 234 -9.05 -15.89 4.55
N GLY A 235 -8.13 -14.92 4.53
CA GLY A 235 -6.75 -15.11 4.95
C GLY A 235 -6.62 -15.60 6.39
N LEU A 236 -7.37 -15.00 7.33
CA LEU A 236 -7.41 -15.43 8.74
C LEU A 236 -7.96 -16.85 8.90
N VAL A 237 -9.03 -17.18 8.18
CA VAL A 237 -9.64 -18.51 8.21
C VAL A 237 -8.70 -19.58 7.64
N LEU A 238 -7.96 -19.26 6.56
CA LEU A 238 -7.00 -20.17 5.97
C LEU A 238 -5.83 -20.48 6.91
N ILE A 239 -5.29 -19.46 7.60
CA ILE A 239 -4.17 -19.68 8.52
C ILE A 239 -4.59 -20.34 9.84
N TYR A 240 -5.69 -19.93 10.45
CA TYR A 240 -6.08 -20.41 11.79
C TYR A 240 -7.04 -21.61 11.77
N GLY A 241 -7.81 -21.79 10.71
CA GLY A 241 -8.77 -22.88 10.58
C GLY A 241 -8.27 -24.04 9.72
N PHE A 242 -7.71 -23.74 8.55
CA PHE A 242 -7.45 -24.75 7.52
C PHE A 242 -5.97 -25.09 7.28
N SER A 243 -5.02 -24.44 7.96
CA SER A 243 -3.58 -24.62 7.71
C SER A 243 -3.13 -26.08 7.73
N LEU A 244 -3.52 -26.87 8.75
CA LEU A 244 -3.18 -28.29 8.86
C LEU A 244 -3.81 -29.14 7.73
N THR A 245 -5.05 -28.84 7.38
CA THR A 245 -5.80 -29.55 6.32
C THR A 245 -5.14 -29.32 4.96
N ILE A 246 -4.79 -28.05 4.67
CA ILE A 246 -4.12 -27.66 3.43
C ILE A 246 -2.75 -28.33 3.34
N CYS A 247 -1.94 -28.21 4.40
CA CYS A 247 -0.59 -28.77 4.43
C CYS A 247 -0.57 -30.29 4.23
N SER A 248 -1.53 -31.01 4.83
CA SER A 248 -1.68 -32.45 4.67
C SER A 248 -2.18 -32.84 3.27
N ALA A 249 -3.12 -32.07 2.72
CA ALA A 249 -3.72 -32.34 1.40
C ALA A 249 -2.71 -32.20 0.24
N ILE A 250 -1.75 -31.28 0.36
CA ILE A 250 -0.72 -31.04 -0.66
C ILE A 250 0.66 -31.56 -0.25
N THR A 251 0.69 -32.62 0.57
CA THR A 251 1.90 -33.39 0.91
C THR A 251 3.09 -32.53 1.36
N HIS A 252 2.83 -31.51 2.19
CA HIS A 252 3.84 -30.58 2.72
C HIS A 252 4.56 -29.70 1.66
N TYR A 253 4.01 -29.51 0.46
CA TYR A 253 4.60 -28.55 -0.50
C TYR A 253 4.30 -27.10 -0.14
N VAL A 254 3.09 -26.84 0.35
CA VAL A 254 2.61 -25.51 0.74
C VAL A 254 1.81 -25.65 2.05
N ASP A 255 1.71 -24.57 2.82
CA ASP A 255 0.96 -24.51 4.07
C ASP A 255 -0.08 -23.37 4.05
N GLY A 256 -0.80 -23.18 5.18
CA GLY A 256 -1.77 -22.10 5.31
C GLY A 256 -1.14 -20.70 5.21
N LEU A 257 0.17 -20.55 5.51
CA LEU A 257 0.85 -19.25 5.47
C LEU A 257 0.89 -18.69 4.06
N PHE A 258 1.22 -19.52 3.07
CA PHE A 258 1.24 -19.09 1.67
C PHE A 258 -0.09 -18.48 1.21
N PHE A 259 -1.20 -19.19 1.41
CA PHE A 259 -2.50 -18.70 0.98
C PHE A 259 -2.98 -17.50 1.81
N SER A 260 -2.65 -17.47 3.10
CA SER A 260 -2.96 -16.32 3.95
C SER A 260 -2.22 -15.06 3.51
N GLN A 261 -0.93 -15.16 3.16
CA GLN A 261 -0.15 -14.00 2.69
C GLN A 261 -0.61 -13.52 1.32
N LEU A 262 -1.01 -14.44 0.44
CA LEU A 262 -1.64 -14.07 -0.82
C LEU A 262 -2.94 -13.27 -0.57
N CYS A 263 -3.78 -13.74 0.35
CA CYS A 263 -5.03 -13.05 0.69
C CYS A 263 -4.78 -11.69 1.37
N PHE A 264 -3.79 -11.58 2.26
CA PHE A 264 -3.43 -10.30 2.87
C PHE A 264 -2.85 -9.32 1.85
N LEU A 265 -2.05 -9.77 0.89
CA LEU A 265 -1.60 -8.95 -0.23
C LEU A 265 -2.80 -8.42 -1.04
N LEU A 266 -3.74 -9.29 -1.40
CA LEU A 266 -4.96 -8.89 -2.12
C LEU A 266 -5.81 -7.90 -1.31
N SER A 267 -5.92 -8.09 0.01
CA SER A 267 -6.58 -7.15 0.91
C SER A 267 -5.91 -5.77 0.87
N VAL A 268 -4.58 -5.71 0.93
CA VAL A 268 -3.83 -4.44 0.86
C VAL A 268 -3.98 -3.78 -0.51
N MET A 269 -4.05 -4.56 -1.59
CA MET A 269 -4.36 -4.04 -2.92
C MET A 269 -5.75 -3.42 -3.01
N MET A 270 -6.74 -3.97 -2.30
CA MET A 270 -8.07 -3.37 -2.24
C MET A 270 -8.10 -2.09 -1.40
N VAL A 271 -7.27 -1.98 -0.36
CA VAL A 271 -7.06 -0.70 0.37
C VAL A 271 -6.48 0.37 -0.58
N TYR A 272 -5.50 0.00 -1.41
CA TYR A 272 -4.98 0.89 -2.46
C TYR A 272 -6.07 1.30 -3.46
N LYS A 273 -6.83 0.32 -4.00
CA LYS A 273 -7.91 0.61 -4.97
C LYS A 273 -9.00 1.50 -4.38
N TYR A 274 -9.38 1.27 -3.13
CA TYR A 274 -10.31 2.11 -2.40
C TYR A 274 -9.81 3.56 -2.34
N TRP A 275 -8.56 3.77 -1.91
CA TRP A 275 -7.95 5.10 -1.86
C TRP A 275 -7.86 5.76 -3.25
N ASP A 276 -7.49 5.00 -4.27
CA ASP A 276 -7.44 5.49 -5.65
C ASP A 276 -8.82 5.88 -6.16
N SER A 277 -9.86 5.13 -5.78
CA SER A 277 -11.23 5.35 -6.24
C SER A 277 -11.90 6.59 -5.64
N ILE A 278 -11.50 7.01 -4.44
CA ILE A 278 -12.01 8.23 -3.79
C ILE A 278 -11.20 9.49 -4.14
N THR A 279 -10.13 9.36 -4.94
CA THR A 279 -9.23 10.45 -5.35
C THR A 279 -9.17 10.58 -6.89
N LYS A 280 -10.31 10.40 -7.57
CA LYS A 280 -10.37 10.38 -9.04
C LYS A 280 -10.32 11.79 -9.64
N GLU A 281 -10.87 12.81 -8.97
CA GLU A 281 -10.96 14.19 -9.47
C GLU A 281 -9.62 14.92 -9.68
N ASP A 282 -8.47 14.36 -9.25
CA ASP A 282 -7.18 15.04 -9.45
C ASP A 282 -6.61 14.89 -10.87
N LEU A 283 -7.08 13.90 -11.63
CA LEU A 283 -6.55 13.61 -12.97
C LEU A 283 -7.26 14.41 -14.08
N GLU A 284 -8.46 14.94 -13.82
CA GLU A 284 -9.22 15.77 -14.77
C GLU A 284 -8.65 17.18 -14.93
N PHE A 285 -7.83 17.65 -13.97
CA PHE A 285 -7.13 18.94 -14.08
C PHE A 285 -5.71 18.83 -14.68
N SER A 286 -5.24 17.61 -14.96
CA SER A 286 -3.92 17.34 -15.58
C SER A 286 -3.98 16.92 -17.05
N VAL A 287 -5.17 16.72 -17.62
CA VAL A 287 -5.34 16.82 -19.07
C VAL A 287 -5.30 18.31 -19.41
N GLY A 288 -4.19 18.74 -20.00
CA GLY A 288 -3.89 20.16 -20.21
C GLY A 288 -5.00 20.93 -20.90
N SER A 289 -4.92 22.26 -20.77
CA SER A 289 -5.68 23.29 -21.50
C SER A 289 -5.53 23.24 -23.02
N LYS A 290 -5.54 22.06 -23.64
CA LYS A 290 -6.11 21.93 -24.97
C LYS A 290 -7.62 21.84 -24.75
N GLN A 291 -8.25 23.01 -24.53
CA GLN A 291 -9.57 23.24 -25.09
C GLN A 291 -9.57 22.52 -26.45
N ALA A 292 -10.53 21.64 -26.68
CA ALA A 292 -10.67 20.99 -27.96
C ALA A 292 -10.58 22.08 -29.03
N VAL A 293 -9.53 22.06 -29.86
CA VAL A 293 -9.29 23.06 -30.91
C VAL A 293 -10.51 23.17 -31.85
N TRP A 294 -11.34 22.12 -31.87
CA TRP A 294 -12.63 22.03 -32.52
C TRP A 294 -13.71 23.01 -32.00
N ASP A 295 -13.66 23.45 -30.74
CA ASP A 295 -14.61 24.44 -30.21
C ASP A 295 -14.29 25.87 -30.66
N ILE A 296 -13.04 26.15 -31.00
CA ILE A 296 -12.62 27.45 -31.56
C ILE A 296 -12.86 27.47 -33.06
N SER A 297 -12.49 26.39 -33.77
CA SER A 297 -12.68 26.29 -35.22
C SER A 297 -14.16 26.28 -35.62
N SER A 298 -15.06 25.70 -34.82
CA SER A 298 -16.50 25.72 -35.09
C SER A 298 -17.13 27.09 -34.86
N LYS A 299 -16.68 27.85 -33.86
CA LYS A 299 -17.12 29.24 -33.66
C LYS A 299 -16.62 30.18 -34.74
N GLU A 300 -15.36 30.06 -35.17
CA GLU A 300 -14.85 30.87 -36.28
C GLU A 300 -15.47 30.49 -37.63
N ALA A 301 -15.78 29.20 -37.85
CA ALA A 301 -16.52 28.74 -39.03
C ALA A 301 -18.01 29.14 -39.03
N LEU A 302 -18.63 29.32 -37.86
CA LEU A 302 -20.00 29.84 -37.76
C LEU A 302 -20.07 31.36 -37.94
N LEU A 303 -19.03 32.09 -37.54
CA LEU A 303 -18.91 33.54 -37.75
C LEU A 303 -18.51 33.88 -39.20
N SER A 304 -17.83 32.98 -39.90
CA SER A 304 -17.58 33.06 -41.33
C SER A 304 -18.68 32.33 -42.10
N GLY A 305 -19.84 32.99 -42.24
CA GLY A 305 -21.00 32.45 -42.95
C GLY A 305 -20.68 31.94 -44.38
N PRO A 306 -21.55 31.10 -44.96
CA PRO A 306 -21.32 30.45 -46.25
C PRO A 306 -21.41 31.46 -47.41
N GLY A 307 -20.29 32.11 -47.70
CA GLY A 307 -20.19 33.11 -48.76
C GLY A 307 -18.79 33.72 -48.92
N GLY A 308 -17.72 32.97 -48.63
CA GLY A 308 -16.35 33.46 -48.79
C GLY A 308 -15.75 33.11 -50.16
N ILE A 309 -16.09 33.87 -51.20
CA ILE A 309 -15.29 33.92 -52.44
C ILE A 309 -14.47 35.21 -52.43
N GLY A 310 -13.16 35.06 -52.21
CA GLY A 310 -12.05 35.82 -52.80
C GLY A 310 -11.99 37.35 -52.68
N GLY A 311 -10.82 37.86 -52.24
CA GLY A 311 -10.36 39.18 -52.71
C GLY A 311 -9.54 40.02 -51.72
N GLN A 312 -8.21 39.91 -51.87
CA GLN A 312 -7.17 40.93 -51.70
C GLN A 312 -7.60 42.39 -51.38
N GLY A 313 -7.02 42.99 -50.33
CA GLY A 313 -7.04 44.45 -50.11
C GLY A 313 -6.42 44.86 -48.77
N THR A 314 -5.22 45.43 -48.78
CA THR A 314 -4.56 46.13 -47.67
C THR A 314 -4.98 47.62 -47.65
N PRO A 315 -4.44 48.47 -46.74
CA PRO A 315 -4.79 48.67 -45.34
C PRO A 315 -5.32 50.10 -45.11
N GLU A 316 -6.37 50.34 -44.31
CA GLU A 316 -6.65 51.70 -43.85
C GLU A 316 -7.49 51.75 -42.58
N ASP A 317 -7.15 52.74 -41.77
CA ASP A 317 -7.53 53.02 -40.39
C ASP A 317 -9.02 53.27 -40.15
N SER A 318 -9.34 53.28 -38.86
CA SER A 318 -10.26 54.19 -38.16
C SER A 318 -11.61 53.63 -37.67
N ASP A 319 -11.65 53.50 -36.34
CA ASP A 319 -12.61 54.13 -35.44
C ASP A 319 -13.83 53.33 -34.90
N TYR A 320 -13.65 52.94 -33.62
CA TYR A 320 -14.39 53.47 -32.47
C TYR A 320 -15.74 52.83 -32.11
N TYR A 321 -15.77 52.08 -30.98
CA TYR A 321 -16.62 52.31 -29.79
C TYR A 321 -16.41 51.18 -28.72
N PRO A 322 -16.78 51.35 -27.43
CA PRO A 322 -15.82 51.39 -26.35
C PRO A 322 -15.92 50.22 -25.36
N ASN A 323 -14.90 50.15 -24.53
CA ASN A 323 -14.71 49.21 -23.43
C ASN A 323 -15.51 49.62 -22.17
N SER A 324 -16.20 48.66 -21.56
CA SER A 324 -16.66 48.65 -20.16
C SER A 324 -16.71 47.18 -19.75
N GLY A 325 -16.06 46.65 -18.71
CA GLY A 325 -15.31 47.21 -17.60
C GLY A 325 -15.54 46.29 -16.40
N SER A 326 -14.55 45.44 -16.07
CA SER A 326 -14.29 44.78 -14.76
C SER A 326 -13.36 43.59 -15.03
N GLY A 327 -12.11 43.49 -14.56
CA GLY A 327 -11.53 43.97 -13.31
C GLY A 327 -11.20 42.75 -12.45
N GLN A 328 -10.06 42.09 -12.70
CA GLN A 328 -9.41 41.25 -11.69
C GLN A 328 -7.88 41.25 -11.89
N MET A 329 -7.21 41.60 -10.79
CA MET A 329 -5.78 41.88 -10.68
C MET A 329 -4.98 40.57 -10.56
N SER A 330 -3.87 40.48 -11.29
CA SER A 330 -2.78 39.54 -11.03
C SER A 330 -1.66 40.24 -10.27
N PRO A 331 -0.95 39.58 -9.33
CA PRO A 331 0.39 39.99 -8.95
C PRO A 331 1.45 39.19 -9.72
N THR A 332 2.19 39.91 -10.55
CA THR A 332 3.66 39.85 -10.76
C THR A 332 4.44 38.69 -10.11
N ASN A 333 5.28 37.97 -10.86
CA ASN A 333 6.67 38.38 -11.11
C ASN A 333 7.45 37.45 -12.08
N SER A 334 8.21 38.10 -12.98
CA SER A 334 9.50 37.73 -13.55
C SER A 334 9.78 36.30 -14.08
N GLN A 335 9.92 36.15 -15.39
CA GLN A 335 11.23 35.85 -16.00
C GLN A 335 11.21 36.08 -17.53
N SER A 336 12.21 36.84 -17.96
CA SER A 336 12.50 37.38 -19.29
C SER A 336 12.87 36.31 -20.32
N MET A 337 12.19 36.34 -21.48
CA MET A 337 12.59 35.63 -22.69
C MET A 337 13.67 36.40 -23.44
N VAL A 338 14.76 35.70 -23.79
CA VAL A 338 15.74 36.12 -24.78
C VAL A 338 15.36 35.48 -26.12
N ASN A 339 15.15 36.33 -27.12
CA ASN A 339 14.87 35.97 -28.51
C ASN A 339 16.19 35.60 -29.22
N PRO A 340 16.16 34.70 -30.23
CA PRO A 340 16.65 35.17 -31.53
C PRO A 340 15.79 34.72 -32.72
N SER A 341 15.37 35.75 -33.46
CA SER A 341 15.34 35.93 -34.93
C SER A 341 15.25 34.71 -35.88
N ALA A 342 14.20 34.79 -36.72
CA ALA A 342 14.08 34.45 -38.14
C ALA A 342 15.41 34.23 -38.91
N GLY A 343 15.54 33.34 -39.88
CA GLY A 343 14.61 32.55 -40.68
C GLY A 343 15.33 32.23 -42.00
N PHE A 344 15.09 31.09 -42.64
CA PHE A 344 15.25 30.95 -44.11
C PHE A 344 14.57 29.69 -44.64
N HIS A 345 13.97 29.85 -45.81
CA HIS A 345 13.11 28.95 -46.56
C HIS A 345 13.76 27.68 -47.12
N GLY A 346 12.95 26.61 -47.28
CA GLY A 346 12.74 26.05 -48.62
C GLY A 346 12.90 24.52 -48.78
N GLY A 347 11.84 23.88 -49.29
CA GLY A 347 11.96 22.74 -50.22
C GLY A 347 11.40 21.39 -49.77
N TYR A 348 10.23 21.02 -50.29
CA TYR A 348 9.75 19.63 -50.33
C TYR A 348 10.54 18.78 -51.36
N PRO A 349 10.51 17.44 -51.26
CA PRO A 349 11.55 16.55 -51.77
C PRO A 349 11.21 15.91 -53.13
N PRO A 350 12.15 15.19 -53.76
CA PRO A 350 11.80 14.10 -54.65
C PRO A 350 12.21 12.74 -54.10
N GLN A 351 11.42 11.75 -54.53
CA GLN A 351 11.43 10.34 -54.18
C GLN A 351 12.61 9.57 -54.78
N GLY A 352 12.99 8.50 -54.07
CA GLY A 352 13.31 7.20 -54.69
C GLY A 352 14.80 6.88 -54.87
N VAL A 353 15.27 5.84 -54.16
CA VAL A 353 15.69 4.52 -54.67
C VAL A 353 16.37 3.79 -53.50
N GLY A 354 15.91 2.58 -53.19
CA GLY A 354 16.31 1.84 -52.00
C GLY A 354 17.60 1.05 -52.14
N THR A 355 18.06 0.50 -51.02
CA THR A 355 18.71 -0.81 -50.90
C THR A 355 18.71 -1.26 -49.44
N LYS A 356 18.36 -2.54 -49.25
CA LYS A 356 18.49 -3.31 -48.02
C LYS A 356 19.97 -3.39 -47.59
N PHE A 357 20.25 -3.44 -46.29
CA PHE A 357 21.26 -4.36 -45.74
C PHE A 357 20.99 -4.72 -44.27
N SER A 358 21.23 -5.99 -43.99
CA SER A 358 21.03 -6.75 -42.75
C SER A 358 22.40 -7.09 -42.14
N GLY A 359 22.44 -7.37 -40.84
CA GLY A 359 23.57 -7.99 -40.12
C GLY A 359 24.62 -6.96 -39.65
N TYR A 360 25.10 -7.00 -38.40
CA TYR A 360 25.30 -8.12 -37.48
C TYR A 360 24.72 -7.91 -36.09
#